data_AF-A0A1H9GWY0-F1
#
_entry.id   AF-A0A1H9GWY0-F1
#
_cell.length_a   1.000
_cell.length_b   1.000
_cell.length_c   1.000
_cell.angle_alpha   90.00
_cell.angle_beta   90.00
_cell.angle_gamma   90.00
#
_symmetry.space_group_name_H-M   'P 1'
#
loop_
_entity.id
_entity.type
_entity.pdbx_description
1 polymer ?
#
loop_
_entity_poly.entity_id
_entity_poly.type
_entity_poly.pdbx_seq_one_letter_code
_entity_poly.pdbx_strand_id
1 'polypeptide(L)' 'MMMTRRLTVVTVFALLLGLLGVDLANSAPLDPFQAPPALALGSGLAGAGAHCAALPTAD' A
#
# COMPACT_ATOMS: atom_id res chain seq x y z
N MET A 1 4.34 -18.18 -29.13
CA MET A 1 4.22 -17.47 -27.83
C MET A 1 5.60 -17.46 -27.20
N MET A 2 6.28 -16.30 -27.16
CA MET A 2 7.64 -16.21 -26.62
C MET A 2 7.65 -16.63 -25.15
N MET A 3 8.40 -17.70 -24.83
CA MET A 3 8.50 -18.31 -23.50
C MET A 3 8.82 -17.27 -22.41
N THR A 4 9.64 -16.28 -22.76
CA THR A 4 10.07 -15.19 -21.87
C THR A 4 8.90 -14.36 -21.35
N ARG A 5 7.94 -14.00 -22.20
CA ARG A 5 6.75 -13.22 -21.80
C ARG A 5 5.91 -13.96 -20.76
N ARG A 6 5.69 -15.26 -20.97
CA ARG A 6 4.89 -16.09 -20.05
C ARG A 6 5.61 -16.28 -18.73
N LEU A 7 6.92 -16.51 -18.77
CA LEU A 7 7.74 -16.64 -17.57
C LEU A 7 7.73 -15.34 -16.75
N THR A 8 7.97 -14.19 -17.36
CA THR A 8 7.92 -12.89 -16.67
C THR A 8 6.58 -12.66 -15.99
N VAL A 9 5.47 -12.91 -16.68
CA VAL A 9 4.12 -12.74 -16.10
C VAL A 9 3.93 -13.64 -14.89
N VAL A 10 4.26 -14.93 -15.00
CA VAL A 10 4.14 -15.88 -13.88
C VAL A 10 5.00 -15.43 -12.69
N THR A 11 6.24 -15.02 -12.94
CA THR A 11 7.13 -14.54 -11.86
C THR A 11 6.57 -13.29 -11.19
N VAL A 12 6.06 -12.32 -11.95
CA VAL A 12 5.47 -11.10 -11.38
C VAL A 12 4.27 -11.45 -10.49
N PHE A 13 3.35 -12.28 -10.96
CA PHE A 13 2.20 -12.67 -10.16
C PHE A 13 2.59 -13.47 -8.92
N ALA A 14 3.57 -14.38 -9.03
CA ALA A 14 4.08 -15.12 -7.88
C ALA A 14 4.69 -14.19 -6.82
N LEU A 15 5.47 -13.19 -7.24
CA LEU A 15 6.05 -12.19 -6.34
C LEU A 15 4.99 -11.30 -5.70
N LEU A 16 3.98 -10.85 -6.45
CA LEU A 16 2.87 -10.07 -5.90
C LEU A 16 2.08 -10.86 -4.87
N LEU A 17 1.73 -12.11 -5.18
CA LEU A 17 1.02 -12.99 -4.24
C LEU A 17 1.86 -13.26 -2.99
N GLY A 18 3.17 -13.48 -3.15
CA GLY A 18 4.09 -13.62 -2.03
C GLY A 18 4.15 -12.37 -1.15
N LEU A 19 4.26 -11.19 -1.75
CA LEU A 19 4.26 -9.91 -1.05
C LEU A 19 2.94 -9.71 -0.27
N LEU A 20 1.79 -9.93 -0.91
CA LEU A 20 0.49 -9.83 -0.26
C LEU A 20 0.37 -10.82 0.90
N GLY A 21 0.82 -12.06 0.72
CA GLY A 21 0.79 -13.06 1.78
C GLY A 21 1.63 -12.66 3.00
N VAL A 22 2.83 -12.12 2.77
CA VAL A 22 3.69 -11.60 3.85
C VAL A 22 3.05 -10.39 4.52
N ASP A 23 2.50 -9.44 3.76
CA ASP A 23 1.78 -8.28 4.31
C ASP A 23 0.59 -8.69 5.19
N LEU A 24 -0.30 -9.55 4.68
CA LEU A 24 -1.46 -10.06 5.42
C LEU A 24 -1.08 -10.83 6.69
N ALA A 25 0.04 -11.55 6.68
CA ALA A 25 0.48 -12.32 7.84
C ALA A 25 1.12 -11.45 8.95
N ASN A 26 1.61 -10.26 8.62
CA ASN A 26 2.37 -9.41 9.55
C ASN A 26 1.68 -8.07 9.87
N SER A 27 0.68 -7.66 9.10
CA SER A 27 -0.05 -6.40 9.32
C SER A 27 -1.08 -6.53 10.44
N ALA A 28 -1.15 -5.51 11.30
CA ALA A 28 -2.21 -5.37 12.28
C ALA A 28 -3.55 -5.04 11.58
N PRO A 29 -4.70 -5.37 12.19
CA PRO A 29 -6.00 -4.89 11.71
C PRO A 29 -5.98 -3.37 11.56
N LEU A 30 -6.54 -2.87 10.46
CA LEU A 30 -6.63 -1.43 10.22
C LEU A 30 -7.49 -0.77 11.30
N ASP A 31 -6.95 0.25 11.97
CA ASP A 31 -7.71 1.08 12.92
C ASP A 31 -8.59 2.07 12.14
N PRO A 32 -9.92 1.91 12.12
CA PRO A 32 -10.80 2.77 11.34
C PRO A 32 -10.88 4.21 11.87
N PHE A 33 -10.45 4.47 13.10
CA PHE A 33 -10.46 5.81 13.70
C PHE A 33 -9.18 6.60 13.41
N GLN A 34 -8.08 5.90 13.10
CA GLN A 34 -6.79 6.50 12.79
C GLN A 34 -6.42 6.41 11.31
N ALA A 35 -7.11 5.55 10.55
CA ALA A 35 -6.87 5.42 9.13
C ALA A 35 -7.32 6.69 8.38
N PRO A 36 -6.47 7.27 7.51
CA PRO A 36 -6.90 8.30 6.58
C PRO A 36 -8.05 7.80 5.70
N PRO A 37 -8.98 8.67 5.29
CA PRO A 37 -10.06 8.27 4.39
C PRO A 37 -9.48 7.73 3.09
N ALA A 38 -9.98 6.57 2.65
CA ALA A 38 -9.54 5.91 1.41
C ALA A 38 -9.71 6.82 0.17
N LEU A 39 -10.67 7.75 0.23
CA LEU A 39 -10.88 8.78 -0.77
C LEU A 39 -10.89 10.15 -0.08
N ALA A 40 -9.92 11.00 -0.41
CA ALA A 40 -9.75 12.34 0.13
C ALA A 40 -9.99 13.41 -0.95
N LEU A 41 -11.16 13.36 -1.59
CA LEU A 41 -11.52 14.25 -2.69
C LEU A 41 -11.63 15.70 -2.20
N GLY A 42 -10.57 16.49 -2.40
CA GLY A 42 -10.55 17.93 -2.09
C GLY A 42 -10.53 18.27 -0.60
N SER A 43 -10.38 17.30 0.31
CA SER A 43 -10.37 17.53 1.77
C SER A 43 -9.00 17.93 2.33
N GLY A 44 -7.95 17.92 1.51
CA GLY A 44 -6.57 18.13 1.95
C GLY A 44 -5.96 16.94 2.72
N LEU A 45 -6.77 15.94 3.09
CA LEU A 45 -6.32 14.76 3.87
C LEU A 45 -5.51 13.74 3.06
N ALA A 46 -5.47 13.87 1.72
CA ALA A 46 -4.68 12.99 0.85
C ALA A 46 -3.18 13.00 1.22
N GLY A 47 -2.68 14.14 1.72
CA GLY A 47 -1.30 14.27 2.17
C GLY A 47 -1.02 13.48 3.45
N ALA A 48 -1.93 13.51 4.42
CA ALA A 48 -1.69 13.08 5.80
C ALA A 48 -1.27 11.61 5.99
N GLY A 49 -1.50 10.73 5.00
CA GLY A 49 -1.09 9.33 5.05
C GLY A 49 0.39 9.06 4.70
N ALA A 50 1.09 10.02 4.11
CA ALA A 50 2.50 9.86 3.74
C ALA A 50 3.43 10.33 4.87
N HIS A 51 4.51 9.60 5.13
CA HIS A 51 5.55 10.04 6.07
C HIS A 51 6.10 11.45 5.74
N CYS A 52 6.16 11.81 4.45
CA CYS A 52 6.62 13.14 4.01
C CYS A 52 5.60 14.27 4.25
N ALA A 53 4.39 13.96 4.71
CA ALA A 53 3.35 14.93 5.03
C ALA A 53 3.07 15.03 6.53
N ALA A 54 3.87 14.36 7.36
CA ALA A 54 3.91 14.65 8.78
C ALA A 54 4.30 16.12 8.93
N LEU A 55 3.38 16.95 9.44
CA LEU A 55 3.71 18.31 9.83
C LEU A 55 4.84 18.22 10.88
N PRO A 56 5.85 19.10 10.83
CA PRO A 56 6.80 19.22 11.93
C PRO A 56 5.98 19.35 13.23
N THR A 57 6.27 18.51 14.22
CA THR A 57 5.58 18.54 15.51
C THR A 57 5.69 19.96 16.07
N ALA A 58 4.59 20.71 16.04
CA ALA A 58 4.45 21.87 16.89
C ALA A 58 4.24 21.31 18.29
N ASP A 59 5.12 21.70 19.20
CA ASP A 59 5.00 21.48 20.64
C ASP A 59 3.57 21.73 21.15
#